data_AF-A0A5S4YEQ0-F1
#
_entry.id   AF-A0A5S4YEQ0-F1
#
_cell.length_a   1.000
_cell.length_b   1.000
_cell.length_c   1.000
_cell.angle_alpha   90.00
_cell.angle_beta   90.00
_cell.angle_gamma   90.00
#
_symmetry.space_group_name_H-M   'P 1'
#
loop_
_entity.id
_entity.type
_entity.pdbx_description
1 polymer ?
#
loop_
_entity_poly.entity_id
_entity_poly.type
_entity_poly.pdbx_seq_one_letter_code
_entity_poly.pdbx_strand_id
1 'polypeptide(L)' 'TPHSFRHATAVHLVSAGVDVTVIRSWLGHVSLDTTNHYARANLETKRKALEQVSAPESARHPPSWKRDTSLLAWLDTL' A
#
# COMPACT_ATOMS: atom_id res chain seq x y z
N THR A 1 5.42 -26.69 0.79
CA THR A 1 4.95 -27.28 2.08
C THR A 1 3.47 -26.96 2.25
N PRO A 2 2.68 -27.68 3.07
CA PRO A 2 1.26 -27.37 3.32
C PRO A 2 0.99 -25.91 3.74
N HIS A 3 1.99 -25.27 4.35
CA HIS A 3 1.97 -23.86 4.71
C HIS A 3 1.83 -22.91 3.51
N SER A 4 2.42 -23.25 2.36
CA SER A 4 2.37 -22.43 1.13
C SER A 4 0.96 -22.37 0.55
N PHE A 5 0.21 -23.48 0.58
CA PHE A 5 -1.19 -23.51 0.14
C PHE A 5 -2.06 -22.65 1.05
N ARG A 6 -1.90 -22.78 2.37
CA ARG A 6 -2.63 -21.96 3.34
C ARG A 6 -2.37 -20.46 3.14
N HIS A 7 -1.11 -20.11 2.85
CA HIS A 7 -0.70 -18.74 2.56
C HIS A 7 -1.34 -18.21 1.27
N ALA A 8 -1.28 -18.99 0.18
CA ALA A 8 -1.88 -18.60 -1.10
C ALA A 8 -3.41 -18.40 -0.99
N THR A 9 -4.11 -19.29 -0.30
CA THR A 9 -5.56 -19.16 -0.06
C THR A 9 -5.88 -17.92 0.76
N ALA A 10 -5.13 -17.64 1.83
CA ALA A 10 -5.33 -16.44 2.64
C ALA A 10 -5.13 -15.14 1.84
N VAL A 11 -4.07 -15.09 1.02
CA VAL A 11 -3.79 -13.94 0.13
C VAL A 11 -4.95 -13.73 -0.85
N HIS A 12 -5.43 -14.78 -1.52
CA HIS A 12 -6.54 -14.65 -2.46
C HIS A 12 -7.86 -14.20 -1.81
N LEU A 13 -8.19 -14.67 -0.60
CA LEU A 13 -9.38 -14.22 0.11
C LEU A 13 -9.29 -12.73 0.49
N VAL A 14 -8.12 -12.27 0.93
CA VAL A 14 -7.90 -10.84 1.21
C VAL A 14 -8.00 -10.02 -0.08
N SER A 15 -7.40 -10.48 -1.19
CA SER A 15 -7.49 -9.80 -2.48
C SER A 15 -8.93 -9.73 -3.02
N ALA A 16 -9.76 -10.74 -2.74
CA ALA A 16 -11.18 -10.76 -3.05
C ALA A 16 -12.03 -9.83 -2.15
N GLY A 17 -11.42 -9.15 -1.17
CA GLY A 17 -12.10 -8.22 -0.27
C GLY A 17 -12.83 -8.88 0.88
N VAL A 18 -12.54 -10.16 1.18
CA VAL A 18 -13.10 -10.84 2.34
C VAL A 18 -12.48 -10.26 3.61
N ASP A 19 -13.32 -10.01 4.61
CA ASP A 19 -12.88 -9.45 5.88
C ASP A 19 -11.86 -10.36 6.60
N VAL A 20 -10.84 -9.72 7.17
CA VAL A 20 -9.68 -10.40 7.78
C VAL A 20 -10.11 -11.22 9.01
N THR A 21 -11.19 -10.85 9.70
CA THR A 21 -11.74 -11.60 10.84
C THR A 21 -12.44 -12.88 10.40
N VAL A 22 -13.05 -12.89 9.21
CA VAL A 22 -13.66 -14.07 8.59
C VAL A 22 -12.57 -15.05 8.16
N ILE A 23 -11.52 -14.56 7.49
CA ILE A 23 -10.37 -15.36 7.07
C ILE A 23 -9.66 -15.99 8.27
N ARG A 24 -9.49 -15.24 9.37
CA ARG A 24 -8.95 -15.77 10.63
C ARG A 24 -9.78 -16.93 11.16
N SER A 25 -11.10 -16.77 11.17
CA SER A 25 -12.05 -17.78 11.66
C SER A 25 -12.01 -19.04 10.80
N TRP A 26 -11.93 -18.89 9.48
CA TRP A 26 -11.83 -20.02 8.53
C TRP A 26 -10.51 -20.78 8.63
N LEU A 27 -9.40 -20.08 8.86
CA LEU A 27 -8.07 -20.68 8.93
C LEU A 27 -7.68 -21.13 10.35
N GLY A 28 -8.56 -20.93 11.34
CA GLY A 28 -8.36 -21.38 12.72
C GLY A 28 -7.20 -20.70 13.46
N HIS A 29 -6.86 -19.45 13.10
CA HIS A 29 -5.72 -18.76 13.71
C HIS A 29 -6.07 -18.21 15.10
N VAL A 30 -5.36 -18.69 16.13
CA VAL A 30 -5.46 -18.19 17.51
C VAL A 30 -5.06 -16.70 17.61
N SER A 31 -4.15 -16.22 16.75
CA SER A 31 -3.69 -14.82 16.72
C SER A 31 -3.99 -14.12 15.39
N LEU A 32 -4.50 -12.89 15.48
CA LEU A 32 -4.75 -11.96 14.36
C LEU A 32 -3.46 -11.46 13.69
N ASP A 33 -2.31 -11.59 14.37
CA ASP A 33 -1.04 -11.03 13.92
C ASP A 33 -0.59 -11.61 12.56
N THR A 34 -0.69 -12.94 12.42
CA THR A 34 -0.37 -13.64 11.17
C THR A 34 -1.35 -13.33 10.03
N THR A 35 -2.59 -12.94 10.34
CA THR A 35 -3.61 -12.62 9.32
C THR A 35 -3.54 -11.16 8.89
N ASN A 36 -3.13 -10.26 9.78
CA ASN A 36 -2.92 -8.84 9.49
C ASN A 36 -1.78 -8.62 8.48
N HIS A 37 -0.82 -9.56 8.41
CA HIS A 37 0.21 -9.55 7.37
C HIS A 37 -0.39 -9.62 5.95
N TYR A 38 -1.44 -10.43 5.75
CA TYR A 38 -2.13 -10.51 4.46
C TYR A 38 -2.87 -9.22 4.12
N ALA A 39 -3.53 -8.60 5.10
CA ALA A 39 -4.24 -7.33 4.92
C ALA A 39 -3.30 -6.20 4.46
N ARG A 40 -2.09 -6.12 5.03
CA ARG A 40 -1.08 -5.14 4.65
C ARG A 40 -0.50 -5.34 3.25
N ALA A 41 -0.55 -6.58 2.75
CA ALA A 41 -0.06 -6.95 1.42
C ALA A 41 -1.04 -6.61 0.29
N ASN A 42 -2.29 -6.22 0.59
CA ASN A 42 -3.25 -5.88 -0.45
C ASN A 42 -2.95 -4.51 -1.09
N LEU A 43 -2.08 -4.53 -2.10
CA LEU A 43 -1.72 -3.37 -2.90
C LEU A 43 -2.93 -2.78 -3.62
N GLU A 44 -3.93 -3.59 -3.98
CA GLU A 44 -5.16 -3.11 -4.65
C GLU A 44 -6.02 -2.27 -3.71
N THR A 45 -6.14 -2.62 -2.43
CA THR A 45 -6.85 -1.77 -1.46
C THR A 45 -6.12 -0.43 -1.26
N LYS A 46 -4.78 -0.46 -1.21
CA LYS A 46 -3.98 0.78 -1.17
C LYS A 46 -4.15 1.60 -2.44
N ARG A 47 -4.18 0.95 -3.61
CA ARG A 47 -4.39 1.59 -4.92
C ARG A 47 -5.76 2.24 -4.98
N LYS A 48 -6.83 1.53 -4.63
CA LYS A 48 -8.20 2.07 -4.54
C LYS A 48 -8.30 3.22 -3.54
N ALA A 49 -7.69 3.10 -2.37
CA ALA A 49 -7.67 4.19 -1.39
C ALA A 49 -6.93 5.43 -1.93
N LEU A 50 -5.83 5.24 -2.65
CA LEU A 50 -5.11 6.33 -3.34
C LEU A 50 -5.93 6.94 -4.48
N GLU A 51 -6.74 6.16 -5.20
CA GLU A 51 -7.63 6.68 -6.24
C GLU A 51 -8.80 7.49 -5.67
N GLN A 52 -9.29 7.14 -4.48
CA GLN A 52 -10.36 7.88 -3.80
C GLN A 52 -9.85 9.20 -3.21
N VAL A 53 -8.55 9.32 -2.96
CA VAL A 53 -7.93 10.57 -2.51
C VAL A 53 -7.51 11.36 -3.74
N SER A 54 -8.22 12.46 -4.01
CA SER A 54 -7.78 13.44 -5.02
C SER A 54 -6.33 13.84 -4.74
N ALA A 55 -5.52 13.98 -5.80
CA ALA A 55 -4.09 14.31 -5.68
C ALA A 55 -3.89 15.43 -4.66
N PRO A 56 -2.98 15.26 -3.67
CA PRO A 56 -2.77 16.27 -2.64
C PRO A 56 -2.46 17.59 -3.33
N GLU A 57 -3.08 18.67 -2.88
CA GLU A 57 -2.92 20.01 -3.45
C GLU A 57 -1.44 20.43 -3.51
N SER A 58 -0.61 19.85 -2.62
CA SER A 58 0.85 19.90 -2.60
C SER A 58 1.53 19.44 -3.90
N ALA A 59 0.92 18.54 -4.66
CA ALA A 59 1.43 18.07 -5.96
C ALA A 59 1.13 19.06 -7.11
N ARG A 60 0.21 20.02 -6.92
CA ARG A 60 -0.10 21.06 -7.91
C ARG A 60 0.96 22.16 -7.95
N HIS A 61 1.71 22.29 -6.86
CA HIS A 61 2.75 23.29 -6.74
C HIS A 61 4.11 22.67 -7.06
N PRO A 62 4.85 23.21 -8.06
CA PRO A 62 6.22 22.76 -8.28
C PRO A 62 7.00 22.99 -6.98
N PRO A 63 7.89 22.06 -6.60
CA PRO A 63 8.67 22.16 -5.37
C PRO A 63 9.48 23.47 -5.36
N SER A 64 9.64 24.08 -4.18
CA SER A 64 10.20 25.44 -4.04
C SER A 64 11.57 25.61 -4.68
N TRP A 65 12.41 24.57 -4.67
CA TRP A 65 13.74 24.60 -5.30
C TRP A 65 13.70 24.73 -6.83
N LYS A 66 12.61 24.30 -7.50
CA LYS A 66 12.41 24.54 -8.94
C LYS A 66 12.06 26.01 -9.27
N ARG A 67 11.70 26.81 -8.27
CA ARG A 67 11.42 28.24 -8.42
C ARG A 67 12.65 29.10 -8.19
N ASP A 68 13.70 28.52 -7.61
CA ASP A 68 14.93 29.23 -7.32
C ASP A 68 15.84 29.25 -8.55
N THR A 69 15.77 30.35 -9.30
CA THR A 69 16.56 30.56 -10.51
C THR A 69 18.05 30.67 -10.21
N SER A 70 18.41 31.13 -9.00
CA SER A 70 19.81 31.27 -8.59
C SER A 70 20.47 29.92 -8.31
N LEU A 71 19.70 29.00 -7.71
CA LEU A 71 20.13 27.62 -7.46
C LEU A 71 20.28 26.84 -8.77
N LEU A 72 19.35 27.00 -9.71
CA LEU A 72 19.45 26.39 -11.03
C LEU A 72 20.64 26.91 -11.83
N ALA A 73 20.89 28.23 -11.80
CA ALA A 73 22.05 28.83 -12.46
C ALA A 73 23.37 28.34 -11.85
N TRP A 74 23.43 28.16 -10.53
CA TRP A 74 24.60 27.58 -9.86
C TRP A 74 24.85 26.11 -10.25
N LEU A 75 23.79 25.29 -10.28
CA LEU A 75 23.91 23.88 -10.68
C LEU A 75 24.36 23.71 -12.14
N ASP A 76 23.99 24.62 -13.04
CA ASP A 76 24.40 24.60 -14.46
C ASP A 76 25.87 24.97 -14.67
N THR A 77 26.52 25.56 -13.66
CA THR A 77 27.96 25.93 -13.69
C THR A 77 28.90 24.84 -13.15
N LEU A 78 28.36 23.67 -12.80
CA LEU A 78 29.08 22.54 -12.19
C LEU A 78 29.40 21.47 -13.25
#